data_AF-D2V2H0-F1
#
_entry.id   AF-D2V2H0-F1
#
_cell.length_a   1.000
_cell.length_b   1.000
_cell.length_c   1.000
_cell.angle_alpha   90.00
_cell.angle_beta   90.00
_cell.angle_gamma   90.00
#
_symmetry.space_group_name_H-M   'P 1'
#
loop_
_entity.id
_entity.type
_entity.pdbx_description
1 polymer ?
#
loop_
_entity_poly.entity_id
_entity_poly.type
_entity_poly.pdbx_seq_one_letter_code
_entity_poly.pdbx_strand_id
1 'polypeptide(L)'
;MQLMLTNYRYDPNVDIVEGTDTVEERLTFLKSICEVVYYKARVKLNIKRLYQADGYAVKELLKLAKLLNDATILAKSVEESDDYETASLQQLNSSKFQLNVKQIRSIATELTELGAELHELLGKELELKQERLEAISFPHNIETIKEHIEKKNIEAIDMISELQKSINDLKKDEDSLKDKKKRKETELERAKKRLSRVSNFRPAFMDEYEQKETDLQELYRKYVEKYRNIEYLEHELEKHRKAEAEIIEENKRRLKLLRKKLRADEIKYLSGENQATYGDGEDDDDDDDDDEDDEEGDGEDDDDESSEEEQDEREVKSSARPRAASGRRPEGRTTTTATASKPNLNVAPSNQKPQIASRETPDGYDSDEYGESEEESSNEDNEEEMVMDSENDDSF
;
A
#
# COMPACT_ATOMS: atom_id res chain seq x y z
N MET A 1 -11.09 -92.29 -33.37
CA MET A 1 -10.72 -90.99 -32.76
C MET A 1 -9.97 -91.27 -31.48
N GLN A 2 -8.66 -91.01 -31.45
CA GLN A 2 -7.93 -90.89 -30.20
C GLN A 2 -6.92 -89.76 -30.41
N LEU A 3 -7.27 -88.58 -29.90
CA LEU A 3 -6.43 -87.39 -29.92
C LEU A 3 -5.12 -87.73 -29.21
N MET A 4 -4.05 -87.88 -29.98
CA MET A 4 -2.67 -87.81 -29.49
C MET A 4 -2.47 -86.41 -28.91
N LEU A 5 -2.65 -86.24 -27.60
CA LEU A 5 -2.20 -85.05 -26.88
C LEU A 5 -0.66 -85.04 -26.97
N THR A 6 -0.12 -84.31 -27.95
CA THR A 6 1.29 -83.94 -27.96
C THR A 6 1.53 -83.02 -26.76
N ASN A 7 2.09 -83.56 -25.68
CA ASN A 7 2.48 -82.79 -24.50
C ASN A 7 3.63 -81.84 -24.86
N TYR A 8 3.32 -80.63 -25.26
CA TYR A 8 4.31 -79.54 -25.33
C TYR A 8 4.68 -79.15 -23.89
N ARG A 9 5.93 -79.38 -23.50
CA ARG A 9 6.46 -78.91 -22.21
C ARG A 9 6.61 -77.39 -22.24
N TYR A 10 6.30 -76.73 -21.12
CA TYR A 10 6.49 -75.29 -20.96
C TYR A 10 7.95 -74.86 -21.20
N ASP A 11 8.91 -75.69 -20.76
CA ASP A 11 10.33 -75.55 -21.09
C ASP A 11 10.89 -76.94 -21.44
N PRO A 12 11.38 -77.17 -22.67
CA PRO A 12 11.95 -78.45 -23.08
C PRO A 12 13.23 -78.85 -22.32
N ASN A 13 13.94 -77.88 -21.73
CA ASN A 13 15.26 -78.09 -21.13
C ASN A 13 15.22 -78.30 -19.60
N VAL A 14 14.05 -78.22 -19.00
CA VAL A 14 13.91 -78.42 -17.55
C VAL A 14 13.76 -79.90 -17.27
N ASP A 15 14.68 -80.42 -16.46
CA ASP A 15 14.60 -81.76 -15.88
C ASP A 15 14.09 -81.66 -14.44
N ILE A 16 13.01 -82.37 -14.15
CA ILE A 16 12.33 -82.33 -12.85
C ILE A 16 12.43 -83.73 -12.26
N VAL A 17 12.96 -83.85 -11.04
CA VAL A 17 13.09 -85.13 -10.35
C VAL A 17 11.70 -85.66 -9.97
N GLU A 18 11.22 -86.70 -10.66
CA GLU A 18 9.83 -87.20 -10.57
C GLU A 18 9.53 -88.11 -9.34
N GLY A 19 10.47 -88.28 -8.41
CA GLY A 19 10.27 -89.12 -7.21
C GLY A 19 9.21 -88.54 -6.27
N THR A 20 8.22 -89.36 -5.87
CA THR A 20 7.13 -88.94 -4.95
C THR A 20 6.85 -89.92 -3.82
N ASP A 21 7.69 -90.93 -3.63
CA ASP A 21 7.40 -92.03 -2.71
C ASP A 21 7.60 -91.59 -1.25
N THR A 22 8.70 -90.88 -0.98
CA THR A 22 8.97 -90.32 0.36
C THR A 22 8.39 -88.91 0.52
N VAL A 23 8.16 -88.50 1.77
CA VAL A 23 7.70 -87.14 2.10
C VAL A 23 8.72 -86.09 1.63
N GLU A 24 10.01 -86.40 1.77
CA GLU A 24 11.12 -85.52 1.38
C GLU A 24 11.22 -85.37 -0.14
N GLU A 25 11.03 -86.46 -0.89
CA GLU A 25 10.97 -86.45 -2.35
C GLU A 25 9.82 -85.60 -2.87
N ARG A 26 8.60 -85.75 -2.33
CA ARG A 26 7.45 -84.92 -2.73
C ARG A 26 7.69 -83.43 -2.48
N LEU A 27 8.32 -83.09 -1.36
CA LEU A 27 8.62 -81.70 -1.02
C LEU A 27 9.71 -81.12 -1.93
N THR A 28 10.70 -81.93 -2.32
CA THR A 28 11.75 -81.57 -3.26
C THR A 28 11.19 -81.37 -4.66
N PHE A 29 10.30 -82.27 -5.12
CA PHE A 29 9.57 -82.14 -6.37
C PHE A 29 8.79 -80.82 -6.44
N LEU A 30 7.95 -80.51 -5.45
CA LEU A 30 7.18 -79.27 -5.44
C LEU A 30 8.05 -78.00 -5.37
N LYS A 31 9.17 -78.05 -4.63
CA LYS A 31 10.14 -76.96 -4.59
C LYS A 31 10.73 -76.70 -5.97
N SER A 32 11.19 -77.76 -6.64
CA SER A 32 11.79 -77.66 -7.98
C SER A 32 10.81 -77.07 -8.99
N ILE A 33 9.53 -77.47 -8.96
CA ILE A 33 8.50 -76.90 -9.82
C ILE A 33 8.27 -75.42 -9.52
N CYS A 34 8.11 -75.06 -8.25
CA CYS A 34 7.86 -73.68 -7.87
C CYS A 34 9.04 -72.77 -8.24
N GLU A 35 10.26 -73.27 -8.13
CA GLU A 35 11.49 -72.58 -8.51
C GLU A 35 11.56 -72.35 -10.03
N VAL A 36 11.31 -73.40 -10.83
CA VAL A 36 11.26 -73.28 -12.30
C VAL A 36 10.19 -72.29 -12.74
N VAL A 37 8.98 -72.40 -12.20
CA VAL A 37 7.87 -71.50 -12.52
C VAL A 37 8.19 -70.06 -12.09
N TYR A 38 8.86 -69.86 -10.96
CA TYR A 38 9.28 -68.54 -10.52
C TYR A 38 10.34 -67.92 -11.44
N TYR A 39 11.39 -68.67 -11.80
CA TYR A 39 12.44 -68.13 -12.66
C TYR A 39 11.99 -67.91 -14.11
N LYS A 40 11.20 -68.85 -14.66
CA LYS A 40 10.85 -68.87 -16.09
C LYS A 40 9.54 -68.16 -16.40
N ALA A 41 8.54 -68.26 -15.53
CA ALA A 41 7.23 -67.64 -15.72
C ALA A 41 7.04 -66.38 -14.85
N ARG A 42 7.95 -66.10 -13.90
CA ARG A 42 7.81 -65.03 -12.90
C ARG A 42 6.52 -65.12 -12.08
N VAL A 43 6.00 -66.34 -11.91
CA VAL A 43 4.82 -66.62 -11.09
C VAL A 43 5.24 -67.25 -9.78
N LYS A 44 4.84 -66.64 -8.66
CA LYS A 44 5.10 -67.18 -7.32
C LYS A 44 3.96 -68.11 -6.90
N LEU A 45 4.26 -69.40 -6.81
CA LEU A 45 3.35 -70.44 -6.31
C LEU A 45 3.59 -70.73 -4.83
N ASN A 46 2.53 -71.03 -4.09
CA ASN A 46 2.64 -71.41 -2.68
C ASN A 46 2.79 -72.94 -2.53
N ILE A 47 4.00 -73.39 -2.19
CA ILE A 47 4.34 -74.81 -2.00
C ILE A 47 3.45 -75.48 -0.95
N LYS A 48 3.12 -74.80 0.16
CA LYS A 48 2.28 -75.39 1.23
C LYS A 48 0.87 -75.68 0.74
N ARG A 49 0.28 -74.76 -0.02
CA ARG A 49 -1.04 -74.94 -0.62
C ARG A 49 -1.04 -76.00 -1.71
N LEU A 50 0.04 -76.08 -2.48
CA LEU A 50 0.19 -77.11 -3.50
C LEU A 50 0.33 -78.51 -2.89
N TYR A 51 1.04 -78.62 -1.76
CA TYR A 51 1.19 -79.88 -1.01
C TYR A 51 -0.10 -80.33 -0.30
N GLN A 52 -0.99 -79.40 0.08
CA GLN A 52 -2.29 -79.71 0.70
C GLN A 52 -3.25 -80.43 -0.26
N ALA A 53 -3.05 -80.31 -1.58
CA ALA A 53 -3.80 -81.01 -2.63
C ALA A 53 -5.33 -80.85 -2.55
N ASP A 54 -5.83 -79.75 -1.98
CA ASP A 54 -7.25 -79.43 -1.83
C ASP A 54 -7.66 -78.24 -2.73
N GLY A 55 -8.81 -77.62 -2.44
CA GLY A 55 -9.27 -76.44 -3.17
C GLY A 55 -8.29 -75.25 -3.17
N TYR A 56 -7.35 -75.18 -2.21
CA TYR A 56 -6.30 -74.16 -2.21
C TYR A 56 -5.19 -74.48 -3.23
N ALA A 57 -4.89 -75.76 -3.49
CA ALA A 57 -3.96 -76.16 -4.55
C ALA A 57 -4.48 -75.73 -5.93
N VAL A 58 -5.79 -75.88 -6.16
CA VAL A 58 -6.46 -75.46 -7.40
C VAL A 58 -6.30 -73.96 -7.64
N LYS A 59 -6.41 -73.13 -6.59
CA LYS A 59 -6.20 -71.67 -6.70
C LYS A 59 -4.79 -71.30 -7.13
N GLU A 60 -3.79 -72.06 -6.69
CA GLU A 60 -2.40 -71.85 -7.08
C GLU A 60 -2.15 -72.32 -8.52
N LEU A 61 -2.66 -73.49 -8.91
CA LEU A 61 -2.57 -73.99 -10.29
C LEU A 61 -3.32 -73.10 -11.29
N LEU A 62 -4.44 -72.49 -10.87
CA LEU A 62 -5.21 -71.55 -11.69
C LEU A 62 -4.38 -70.33 -12.10
N LYS A 63 -3.38 -69.90 -11.32
CA LYS A 63 -2.49 -68.80 -11.71
C LYS A 63 -1.69 -69.15 -12.96
N LEU A 64 -1.15 -70.37 -13.00
CA LEU A 64 -0.40 -70.87 -14.15
C LEU A 64 -1.32 -71.12 -15.34
N ALA A 65 -2.49 -71.72 -15.10
CA ALA A 65 -3.47 -72.00 -16.15
C ALA A 65 -4.00 -70.71 -16.79
N LYS A 66 -4.27 -69.65 -16.00
CA LYS A 66 -4.66 -68.34 -16.54
C LYS A 66 -3.55 -67.73 -17.39
N LEU A 67 -2.31 -67.72 -16.89
CA LEU A 67 -1.16 -67.20 -17.65
C LEU A 67 -1.01 -67.91 -19.01
N LEU A 68 -1.10 -69.24 -19.03
CA LEU A 68 -0.99 -70.03 -20.25
C LEU A 68 -2.21 -69.80 -21.16
N ASN A 69 -3.41 -69.72 -20.60
CA ASN A 69 -4.62 -69.44 -21.36
C ASN A 69 -4.56 -68.05 -22.01
N ASP A 70 -4.19 -67.03 -21.25
CA ASP A 70 -4.01 -65.66 -21.73
C ASP A 70 -2.95 -65.62 -22.84
N ALA A 71 -1.83 -66.34 -22.68
CA ALA A 71 -0.81 -66.47 -23.72
C ALA A 71 -1.33 -67.19 -24.98
N THR A 72 -2.15 -68.24 -24.83
CA THR A 72 -2.75 -68.94 -25.97
C THR A 72 -3.81 -68.10 -26.68
N ILE A 73 -4.63 -67.35 -25.95
CA ILE A 73 -5.60 -66.39 -26.50
C ILE A 73 -4.85 -65.29 -27.24
N LEU A 74 -3.76 -64.76 -26.66
CA LEU A 74 -2.91 -63.76 -27.29
C LEU A 74 -2.28 -64.32 -28.58
N ALA A 75 -1.66 -65.50 -28.54
CA ALA A 75 -1.10 -66.15 -29.71
C ALA A 75 -2.14 -66.35 -30.83
N LYS A 76 -3.36 -66.76 -30.46
CA LYS A 76 -4.46 -66.92 -31.43
C LYS A 76 -4.97 -65.59 -31.98
N SER A 77 -5.05 -64.55 -31.14
CA SER A 77 -5.41 -63.19 -31.60
C SER A 77 -4.38 -62.62 -32.58
N VAL A 78 -3.09 -62.94 -32.39
CA VAL A 78 -2.00 -62.56 -33.30
C VAL A 78 -2.09 -63.32 -34.64
N GLU A 79 -2.65 -64.53 -34.67
CA GLU A 79 -2.93 -65.25 -35.92
C GLU A 79 -4.20 -64.76 -36.64
N GLU A 80 -5.20 -64.23 -35.92
CA GLU A 80 -6.48 -63.77 -36.49
C GLU A 80 -6.52 -62.26 -36.81
N SER A 81 -5.56 -61.46 -36.35
CA SER A 81 -5.48 -60.03 -36.62
C SER A 81 -4.16 -59.63 -37.29
N ASP A 82 -4.24 -59.16 -38.54
CA ASP A 82 -3.09 -58.64 -39.31
C ASP A 82 -2.52 -57.31 -38.75
N ASP A 83 -2.92 -56.88 -37.56
CA ASP A 83 -2.62 -55.54 -37.03
C ASP A 83 -1.89 -55.57 -35.68
N TYR A 84 -0.62 -56.02 -35.74
CA TYR A 84 0.33 -56.10 -34.62
C TYR A 84 0.48 -54.82 -33.79
N GLU A 85 0.14 -53.67 -34.37
CA GLU A 85 0.28 -52.35 -33.76
C GLU A 85 -0.75 -52.11 -32.65
N THR A 86 -1.98 -52.61 -32.81
CA THR A 86 -3.05 -52.42 -31.83
C THR A 86 -2.85 -53.25 -30.56
N ALA A 87 -2.38 -54.49 -30.68
CA ALA A 87 -2.05 -55.36 -29.54
C ALA A 87 -0.85 -54.82 -28.73
N SER A 88 0.17 -54.30 -29.41
CA SER A 88 1.33 -53.66 -28.77
C SER A 88 0.94 -52.38 -28.04
N LEU A 89 0.08 -51.54 -28.63
CA LEU A 89 -0.42 -50.32 -27.99
C LEU A 89 -1.28 -50.62 -26.74
N GLN A 90 -2.07 -51.69 -26.74
CA GLN A 90 -2.80 -52.11 -25.53
C GLN A 90 -1.87 -52.60 -24.41
N GLN A 91 -0.76 -53.29 -24.76
CA GLN A 91 0.22 -53.76 -23.78
C GLN A 91 1.04 -52.60 -23.18
N LEU A 92 1.38 -51.59 -23.99
CA LEU A 92 2.03 -50.35 -23.56
C LEU A 92 1.11 -49.45 -22.72
N ASN A 93 -0.19 -49.46 -23.00
CA ASN A 93 -1.21 -48.76 -22.20
C ASN A 93 -1.65 -49.54 -20.95
N SER A 94 -1.08 -50.73 -20.69
CA SER A 94 -1.33 -51.45 -19.45
C SER A 94 -0.85 -50.61 -18.26
N SER A 95 -1.74 -50.42 -17.29
CA SER A 95 -1.45 -49.70 -16.04
C SER A 95 -0.19 -50.24 -15.33
N LYS A 96 0.08 -51.55 -15.43
CA LYS A 96 1.29 -52.17 -14.89
C LYS A 96 2.56 -51.72 -15.61
N PHE A 97 2.52 -51.57 -16.94
CA PHE A 97 3.66 -51.07 -17.71
C PHE A 97 3.95 -49.60 -17.38
N GLN A 98 2.90 -48.76 -17.31
CA GLN A 98 3.05 -47.35 -16.96
C GLN A 98 3.60 -47.14 -15.53
N LEU A 99 3.18 -47.97 -14.57
CA LEU A 99 3.74 -47.96 -13.21
C LEU A 99 5.24 -48.35 -13.21
N ASN A 100 5.61 -49.37 -13.98
CA ASN A 100 7.02 -49.76 -14.13
C ASN A 100 7.85 -48.65 -14.78
N VAL A 101 7.33 -47.93 -15.78
CA VAL A 101 8.04 -46.80 -16.43
C VAL A 101 8.26 -45.63 -15.46
N LYS A 102 7.30 -45.36 -14.56
CA LYS A 102 7.49 -44.36 -13.50
C LYS A 102 8.57 -44.79 -12.50
N GLN A 103 8.55 -46.06 -12.08
CA GLN A 103 9.58 -46.61 -11.19
C GLN A 103 10.96 -46.60 -11.84
N ILE A 104 11.07 -46.98 -13.12
CA ILE A 104 12.34 -46.95 -13.87
C ILE A 104 12.89 -45.51 -13.95
N ARG A 105 12.03 -44.50 -14.15
CA ARG A 105 12.47 -43.10 -14.12
C ARG A 105 12.96 -42.66 -12.74
N SER A 106 12.29 -43.05 -11.66
CA SER A 106 12.74 -42.80 -10.28
C SER A 106 14.10 -43.43 -10.01
N ILE A 107 14.27 -44.70 -10.39
CA ILE A 107 15.53 -45.41 -10.19
C ILE A 107 16.65 -44.78 -11.03
N ALA A 108 16.35 -44.30 -12.24
CA ALA A 108 17.33 -43.62 -13.07
C ALA A 108 17.78 -42.26 -12.48
N THR A 109 16.86 -41.51 -11.87
CA THR A 109 17.21 -40.27 -11.15
C THR A 109 18.04 -40.58 -9.90
N GLU A 110 17.63 -41.55 -9.10
CA GLU A 110 18.39 -42.00 -7.91
C GLU A 110 19.78 -42.51 -8.29
N LEU A 111 19.91 -43.26 -9.39
CA LEU A 111 21.21 -43.74 -9.89
C LEU A 111 22.13 -42.58 -10.29
N THR A 112 21.55 -41.52 -10.86
CA THR A 112 22.32 -40.32 -11.25
C THR A 112 22.77 -39.55 -10.01
N GLU A 113 21.91 -39.42 -8.99
CA GLU A 113 22.24 -38.81 -7.70
C GLU A 113 23.32 -39.59 -6.96
N LEU A 114 23.16 -40.91 -6.82
CA LEU A 114 24.17 -41.81 -6.25
C LEU A 114 25.49 -41.77 -7.02
N GLY A 115 25.43 -41.66 -8.35
CA GLY A 115 26.63 -41.50 -9.17
C GLY A 115 27.37 -40.18 -8.90
N ALA A 116 26.63 -39.08 -8.73
CA ALA A 116 27.19 -37.78 -8.38
C ALA A 116 27.78 -37.77 -6.97
N GLU A 117 27.06 -38.32 -5.99
CA GLU A 117 27.52 -38.46 -4.61
C GLU A 117 28.78 -39.33 -4.53
N LEU A 118 28.79 -40.48 -5.21
CA LEU A 118 29.96 -41.35 -5.28
C LEU A 118 31.17 -40.65 -5.92
N HIS A 119 30.97 -39.88 -6.99
CA HIS A 119 32.03 -39.11 -7.63
C HIS A 119 32.62 -38.06 -6.67
N GLU A 120 31.78 -37.34 -5.93
CA GLU A 120 32.23 -36.37 -4.93
C GLU A 120 33.00 -37.04 -3.79
N LEU A 121 32.48 -38.15 -3.27
CA LEU A 121 33.13 -38.94 -2.20
C LEU A 121 34.47 -39.52 -2.65
N LEU A 122 34.55 -40.08 -3.87
CA LEU A 122 35.81 -40.58 -4.45
C LEU A 122 36.81 -39.44 -4.69
N GLY A 123 36.35 -38.25 -5.06
CA GLY A 123 37.19 -37.06 -5.18
C GLY A 123 37.87 -36.69 -3.86
N LYS A 124 37.15 -36.83 -2.74
CA LYS A 124 37.65 -36.56 -1.37
C LYS A 124 38.47 -37.71 -0.79
N GLU A 125 38.43 -38.92 -1.36
CA GLU A 125 39.10 -40.10 -0.80
C GLU A 125 40.62 -39.94 -0.67
N LEU A 126 41.28 -39.19 -1.56
CA LEU A 126 42.73 -38.96 -1.44
C LEU A 126 43.09 -38.16 -0.18
N GLU A 127 42.33 -37.10 0.11
CA GLU A 127 42.49 -36.28 1.31
C GLU A 127 42.10 -37.05 2.56
N LEU A 128 40.91 -37.68 2.55
CA LEU A 128 40.41 -38.49 3.66
C LEU A 128 41.32 -39.68 3.97
N LYS A 129 41.93 -40.30 2.95
CA LYS A 129 42.90 -41.37 3.14
C LYS A 129 44.17 -40.87 3.81
N GLN A 130 44.65 -39.68 3.44
CA GLN A 130 45.81 -39.08 4.08
C GLN A 130 45.51 -38.76 5.54
N GLU A 131 44.39 -38.10 5.83
CA GLU A 131 43.95 -37.80 7.20
C GLU A 131 43.72 -39.07 8.02
N ARG A 132 43.10 -40.10 7.44
CA ARG A 132 42.89 -41.41 8.08
C ARG A 132 44.21 -42.08 8.41
N LEU A 133 45.16 -42.10 7.47
CA LEU A 133 46.48 -42.68 7.72
C LEU A 133 47.25 -41.87 8.75
N GLU A 134 47.14 -40.54 8.73
CA GLU A 134 47.74 -39.66 9.73
C GLU A 134 47.15 -39.93 11.13
N ALA A 135 45.82 -39.97 11.25
CA ALA A 135 45.11 -40.29 12.49
C ALA A 135 45.44 -41.70 13.02
N ILE A 136 45.61 -42.70 12.14
CA ILE A 136 46.02 -44.06 12.51
C ILE A 136 47.52 -44.10 12.86
N SER A 137 48.35 -43.33 12.16
CA SER A 137 49.80 -43.29 12.38
C SER A 137 50.18 -42.71 13.75
N PHE A 138 49.29 -41.87 14.31
CA PHE A 138 49.44 -41.36 15.65
C PHE A 138 48.75 -42.32 16.65
N PRO A 139 49.50 -43.17 17.38
CA PRO A 139 48.93 -43.87 18.52
C PRO A 139 48.41 -42.80 19.47
N HIS A 140 47.10 -42.80 19.70
CA HIS A 140 46.39 -41.77 20.43
C HIS A 140 46.97 -41.65 21.83
N ASN A 141 47.86 -40.67 22.04
CA ASN A 141 48.39 -40.39 23.36
C ASN A 141 47.23 -39.76 24.15
N ILE A 142 46.72 -40.49 25.13
CA ILE A 142 45.60 -40.08 25.98
C ILE A 142 45.85 -38.67 26.56
N GLU A 143 47.12 -38.32 26.85
CA GLU A 143 47.52 -36.99 27.29
C GLU A 143 47.19 -35.90 26.24
N THR A 144 47.50 -36.14 24.96
CA THR A 144 47.24 -35.15 23.89
C THR A 144 45.75 -34.95 23.61
N ILE A 145 44.96 -36.01 23.76
CA ILE A 145 43.49 -35.93 23.66
C ILE A 145 42.95 -35.13 24.83
N LYS A 146 43.43 -35.41 26.04
CA LYS A 146 43.03 -34.70 27.25
C LYS A 146 43.37 -33.21 27.14
N GLU A 147 44.57 -32.85 26.69
CA GLU A 147 44.97 -31.46 26.43
C GLU A 147 44.06 -30.78 25.39
N HIS A 148 43.71 -31.46 24.30
CA HIS A 148 42.78 -30.93 23.30
C HIS A 148 41.37 -30.72 23.85
N ILE A 149 40.86 -31.67 24.64
CA ILE A 149 39.55 -31.56 25.29
C ILE A 149 39.56 -30.40 26.30
N GLU A 150 40.61 -30.29 27.12
CA GLU A 150 40.76 -29.19 28.08
C GLU A 150 40.80 -27.84 27.35
N LYS A 151 41.58 -27.72 26.27
CA LYS A 151 41.61 -26.52 25.44
C LYS A 151 40.25 -26.17 24.87
N LYS A 152 39.53 -27.16 24.30
CA LYS A 152 38.18 -26.94 23.75
C LYS A 152 37.16 -26.59 24.83
N ASN A 153 37.30 -27.12 26.03
CA ASN A 153 36.46 -26.78 27.15
C ASN A 153 36.70 -25.33 27.61
N ILE A 154 37.96 -24.89 27.66
CA ILE A 154 38.31 -23.49 27.95
C ILE A 154 37.75 -22.55 26.87
N GLU A 155 37.94 -22.87 25.58
CA GLU A 155 37.36 -22.10 24.47
C GLU A 155 35.83 -21.99 24.59
N ALA A 156 35.15 -23.09 24.97
CA ALA A 156 33.71 -23.09 25.19
C ALA A 156 33.28 -22.23 26.39
N ILE A 157 34.03 -22.27 27.50
CA ILE A 157 33.78 -21.43 28.67
C ILE A 157 33.96 -19.95 28.33
N ASP A 158 34.99 -19.60 27.57
CA ASP A 158 35.24 -18.23 27.14
C ASP A 158 34.12 -17.72 26.22
N MET A 159 33.70 -18.53 25.24
CA MET A 159 32.53 -18.22 24.40
C MET A 159 31.26 -18.01 25.21
N ILE A 160 31.01 -18.87 26.21
CA ILE A 160 29.85 -18.71 27.11
C ILE A 160 29.97 -17.39 27.90
N SER A 161 31.16 -17.04 28.39
CA SER A 161 31.39 -15.78 29.12
C SER A 161 31.13 -14.55 28.24
N GLU A 162 31.59 -14.58 26.98
CA GLU A 162 31.35 -13.51 26.01
C GLU A 162 29.87 -13.36 25.67
N LEU A 163 29.18 -14.47 25.42
CA LEU A 163 27.74 -14.47 25.17
C LEU A 163 26.96 -13.95 26.40
N GLN A 164 27.36 -14.33 27.60
CA GLN A 164 26.77 -13.80 28.84
C GLN A 164 26.95 -12.28 28.97
N LYS A 165 28.13 -11.75 28.61
CA LYS A 165 28.36 -10.30 28.59
C LYS A 165 27.46 -9.61 27.56
N SER A 166 27.39 -10.14 26.34
CA SER A 166 26.52 -9.61 25.28
C SER A 166 25.04 -9.63 25.69
N ILE A 167 24.56 -10.72 26.31
CA ILE A 167 23.20 -10.79 26.86
C ILE A 167 22.95 -9.71 27.91
N ASN A 168 23.91 -9.47 28.81
CA ASN A 168 23.76 -8.45 29.83
C ASN A 168 23.74 -7.03 29.26
N ASP A 169 24.53 -6.76 28.22
CA ASP A 169 24.51 -5.46 27.56
C ASP A 169 23.22 -5.25 26.76
N LEU A 170 22.74 -6.28 26.05
CA LEU A 170 21.43 -6.25 25.39
C LEU A 170 20.28 -6.03 26.38
N LYS A 171 20.33 -6.63 27.57
CA LYS A 171 19.35 -6.38 28.63
C LYS A 171 19.35 -4.93 29.10
N LYS A 172 20.54 -4.32 29.29
CA LYS A 172 20.64 -2.89 29.64
C LYS A 172 20.07 -2.00 28.54
N ASP A 173 20.33 -2.34 27.28
CA ASP A 173 19.79 -1.61 26.13
C ASP A 173 18.26 -1.76 26.05
N GLU A 174 17.74 -2.96 26.28
CA GLU A 174 16.31 -3.24 26.36
C GLU A 174 15.63 -2.38 27.44
N ASP A 175 16.20 -2.34 28.65
CA ASP A 175 15.67 -1.54 29.75
C ASP A 175 15.73 -0.02 29.44
N SER A 176 16.83 0.45 28.84
CA SER A 176 16.97 1.83 28.37
C SER A 176 15.92 2.20 27.33
N LEU A 177 15.65 1.30 26.37
CA LEU A 177 14.64 1.50 25.35
C LEU A 177 13.22 1.46 25.94
N LYS A 178 12.95 0.59 26.91
CA LYS A 178 11.67 0.58 27.65
C LYS A 178 11.43 1.89 28.38
N ASP A 179 12.45 2.45 29.02
CA ASP A 179 12.34 3.74 29.70
C ASP A 179 12.12 4.89 28.71
N LYS A 180 12.84 4.89 27.57
CA LYS A 180 12.62 5.87 26.49
C LYS A 180 11.19 5.76 25.92
N LYS A 181 10.70 4.54 25.71
CA LYS A 181 9.34 4.28 25.23
C LYS A 181 8.31 4.84 26.20
N LYS A 182 8.41 4.52 27.50
CA LYS A 182 7.51 5.06 28.54
C LYS A 182 7.53 6.60 28.58
N ARG A 183 8.72 7.22 28.52
CA ARG A 183 8.83 8.69 28.46
C ARG A 183 8.11 9.25 27.24
N LYS A 184 8.32 8.66 26.06
CA LYS A 184 7.68 9.08 24.81
C LYS A 184 6.16 8.88 24.83
N GLU A 185 5.66 7.79 25.41
CA GLU A 185 4.23 7.56 25.61
C GLU A 185 3.61 8.66 26.48
N THR A 186 4.25 9.02 27.60
CA THR A 186 3.74 10.11 28.46
C THR A 186 3.82 11.49 27.80
N GLU A 187 4.87 11.76 27.01
CA GLU A 187 4.99 12.99 26.22
C GLU A 187 3.89 13.08 25.16
N LEU A 188 3.65 11.98 24.45
CA LEU A 188 2.62 11.85 23.42
C LEU A 188 1.23 12.01 24.03
N GLU A 189 0.96 11.43 25.20
CA GLU A 189 -0.31 11.61 25.89
C GLU A 189 -0.53 13.08 26.30
N ARG A 190 0.50 13.75 26.81
CA ARG A 190 0.45 15.20 27.12
C ARG A 190 0.23 16.04 25.87
N ALA A 191 0.92 15.72 24.78
CA ALA A 191 0.77 16.41 23.50
C ALA A 191 -0.64 16.21 22.93
N LYS A 192 -1.19 14.99 22.97
CA LYS A 192 -2.58 14.70 22.58
C LYS A 192 -3.58 15.48 23.43
N LYS A 193 -3.40 15.52 24.75
CA LYS A 193 -4.26 16.33 25.65
C LYS A 193 -4.15 17.83 25.34
N ARG A 194 -2.95 18.34 25.05
CA ARG A 194 -2.74 19.74 24.65
C ARG A 194 -3.41 20.03 23.31
N LEU A 195 -3.22 19.16 22.31
CA LEU A 195 -3.84 19.28 21.00
C LEU A 195 -5.36 19.29 21.12
N SER A 196 -5.95 18.33 21.85
CA SER A 196 -7.39 18.28 22.10
C SER A 196 -7.91 19.56 22.78
N ARG A 197 -7.16 20.12 23.73
CA ARG A 197 -7.53 21.41 24.35
C ARG A 197 -7.47 22.57 23.37
N VAL A 198 -6.46 22.62 22.50
CA VAL A 198 -6.29 23.68 21.50
C VAL A 198 -7.32 23.55 20.37
N SER A 199 -7.59 22.34 19.89
CA SER A 199 -8.60 22.09 18.86
C SER A 199 -10.00 22.42 19.33
N ASN A 200 -10.29 22.17 20.60
CA ASN A 200 -11.60 22.47 21.18
C ASN A 200 -11.76 23.94 21.56
N PHE A 201 -10.70 24.75 21.46
CA PHE A 201 -10.76 26.17 21.77
C PHE A 201 -10.93 26.98 20.49
N ARG A 202 -12.12 27.54 20.30
CA ARG A 202 -12.38 28.55 19.28
C ARG A 202 -11.65 29.85 19.66
N PRO A 203 -10.80 30.42 18.79
CA PRO A 203 -10.07 31.64 19.13
C PRO A 203 -11.02 32.82 19.39
N ALA A 204 -10.75 33.60 20.44
CA ALA A 204 -11.64 34.68 20.88
C ALA A 204 -11.87 35.78 19.82
N PHE A 205 -10.90 36.01 18.93
CA PHE A 205 -11.03 36.97 17.83
C PHE A 205 -11.95 36.48 16.69
N MET A 206 -12.31 35.19 16.65
CA MET A 206 -13.20 34.67 15.61
C MET A 206 -14.61 35.24 15.73
N ASP A 207 -15.07 35.46 16.96
CA ASP A 207 -16.40 36.03 17.20
C ASP A 207 -16.45 37.51 16.78
N GLU A 208 -15.38 38.28 17.06
CA GLU A 208 -15.24 39.66 16.57
C GLU A 208 -15.08 39.71 15.04
N TYR A 209 -14.35 38.77 14.46
CA TYR A 209 -14.20 38.65 13.01
C TYR A 209 -15.56 38.42 12.32
N GLU A 210 -16.36 37.49 12.81
CA GLU A 210 -17.69 37.20 12.27
C GLU A 210 -18.64 38.42 12.40
N GLN A 211 -18.59 39.14 13.53
CA GLN A 211 -19.34 40.40 13.68
C GLN A 211 -18.89 41.45 12.66
N LYS A 212 -17.59 41.58 12.42
CA LYS A 212 -17.08 42.53 11.42
C LYS A 212 -17.42 42.11 9.99
N GLU A 213 -17.49 40.81 9.73
CA GLU A 213 -17.96 40.31 8.45
C GLU A 213 -19.44 40.64 8.23
N THR A 214 -20.29 40.48 9.25
CA THR A 214 -21.70 40.89 9.16
C THR A 214 -21.85 42.40 8.98
N ASP A 215 -21.10 43.21 9.74
CA ASP A 215 -21.10 44.67 9.61
C ASP A 215 -20.70 45.08 8.18
N LEU A 216 -19.67 44.44 7.61
CA LEU A 216 -19.19 44.70 6.26
C LEU A 216 -20.23 44.33 5.21
N GLN A 217 -20.92 43.20 5.37
CA GLN A 217 -21.99 42.79 4.46
C GLN A 217 -23.17 43.77 4.48
N GLU A 218 -23.56 44.25 5.66
CA GLU A 218 -24.61 45.28 5.79
C GLU A 218 -24.19 46.61 5.15
N LEU A 219 -22.94 47.04 5.37
CA LEU A 219 -22.43 48.27 4.81
C LEU A 219 -22.31 48.20 3.29
N TYR A 220 -21.88 47.05 2.76
CA TYR A 220 -21.84 46.78 1.33
C TYR A 220 -23.24 46.82 0.70
N ARG A 221 -24.26 46.26 1.37
CA ARG A 221 -25.66 46.36 0.92
C ARG A 221 -26.11 47.82 0.81
N LYS A 222 -25.88 48.62 1.86
CA LYS A 222 -26.20 50.07 1.88
C LYS A 222 -25.43 50.83 0.80
N TYR A 223 -24.18 50.49 0.57
CA TYR A 223 -23.36 51.10 -0.48
C TYR A 223 -23.96 50.83 -1.87
N VAL A 224 -24.33 49.58 -2.18
CA VAL A 224 -24.95 49.22 -3.47
C VAL A 224 -26.28 49.94 -3.67
N GLU A 225 -27.11 50.06 -2.63
CA GLU A 225 -28.36 50.82 -2.70
C GLU A 225 -28.12 52.31 -3.00
N LYS A 226 -27.19 52.94 -2.27
CA LYS A 226 -26.83 54.35 -2.52
C LYS A 226 -26.23 54.56 -3.91
N TYR A 227 -25.38 53.64 -4.36
CA TYR A 227 -24.79 53.68 -5.68
C TYR A 227 -25.87 53.62 -6.78
N ARG A 228 -26.85 52.71 -6.65
CA ARG A 228 -28.01 52.65 -7.56
C ARG A 228 -28.83 53.94 -7.54
N ASN A 229 -29.04 54.54 -6.37
CA ASN A 229 -29.77 55.80 -6.26
C ASN A 229 -29.00 56.96 -6.92
N ILE A 230 -27.67 56.99 -6.79
CA ILE A 230 -26.83 57.99 -7.46
C ILE A 230 -26.91 57.82 -8.99
N GLU A 231 -26.73 56.60 -9.50
CA GLU A 231 -26.87 56.33 -10.94
C GLU A 231 -28.24 56.75 -11.48
N TYR A 232 -29.30 56.54 -10.69
CA TYR A 232 -30.66 56.98 -11.04
C TYR A 232 -30.76 58.52 -11.13
N LEU A 233 -30.27 59.23 -10.11
CA LEU A 233 -30.31 60.70 -10.07
C LEU A 233 -29.43 61.32 -11.15
N GLU A 234 -28.25 60.77 -11.41
CA GLU A 234 -27.38 61.20 -12.51
C GLU A 234 -28.08 61.04 -13.87
N HIS A 235 -28.81 59.93 -14.07
CA HIS A 235 -29.60 59.71 -15.27
C HIS A 235 -30.78 60.69 -15.41
N GLU A 236 -31.51 60.97 -14.33
CA GLU A 236 -32.57 62.00 -14.36
C GLU A 236 -32.01 63.39 -14.65
N LEU A 237 -30.89 63.74 -14.05
CA LEU A 237 -30.22 65.02 -14.28
C LEU A 237 -29.75 65.12 -15.74
N GLU A 238 -29.21 64.04 -16.32
CA GLU A 238 -28.87 64.00 -17.73
C GLU A 238 -30.10 64.17 -18.65
N LYS A 239 -31.25 63.59 -18.30
CA LYS A 239 -32.50 63.83 -19.03
C LYS A 239 -32.95 65.29 -18.96
N HIS A 240 -32.92 65.91 -17.78
CA HIS A 240 -33.26 67.32 -17.62
C HIS A 240 -32.34 68.22 -18.45
N ARG A 241 -31.02 67.99 -18.40
CA ARG A 241 -30.05 68.72 -19.23
C ARG A 241 -30.30 68.54 -20.73
N LYS A 242 -30.68 67.34 -21.17
CA LYS A 242 -31.05 67.09 -22.58
C LYS A 242 -32.31 67.86 -22.98
N ALA A 243 -33.35 67.84 -22.15
CA ALA A 243 -34.57 68.59 -22.40
C ALA A 243 -34.32 70.11 -22.44
N GLU A 244 -33.56 70.66 -21.49
CA GLU A 244 -33.14 72.07 -21.51
C GLU A 244 -32.33 72.42 -22.76
N ALA A 245 -31.41 71.55 -23.17
CA ALA A 245 -30.63 71.74 -24.39
C ALA A 245 -31.51 71.75 -25.64
N GLU A 246 -32.54 70.88 -25.71
CA GLU A 246 -33.52 70.85 -26.79
C GLU A 246 -34.36 72.13 -26.83
N ILE A 247 -34.83 72.63 -25.68
CA ILE A 247 -35.56 73.91 -25.58
C ILE A 247 -34.68 75.08 -26.03
N ILE A 248 -33.41 75.12 -25.59
CA ILE A 248 -32.45 76.14 -26.00
C ILE A 248 -32.19 76.05 -27.51
N GLU A 249 -32.07 74.85 -28.08
CA GLU A 249 -31.89 74.65 -29.50
C GLU A 249 -33.12 75.10 -30.30
N GLU A 250 -34.33 74.78 -29.84
CA GLU A 250 -35.59 75.22 -30.42
C GLU A 250 -35.72 76.75 -30.38
N ASN A 251 -35.44 77.36 -29.23
CA ASN A 251 -35.42 78.82 -29.08
C ASN A 251 -34.38 79.48 -29.97
N LYS A 252 -33.18 78.90 -30.10
CA LYS A 252 -32.13 79.36 -31.02
C LYS A 252 -32.58 79.24 -32.48
N ARG A 253 -33.29 78.17 -32.83
CA ARG A 253 -33.89 77.98 -34.17
C ARG A 253 -34.98 79.01 -34.44
N ARG A 254 -35.88 79.27 -33.46
CA ARG A 254 -36.92 80.31 -33.52
C ARG A 254 -36.31 81.71 -33.69
N LEU A 255 -35.30 82.05 -32.90
CA LEU A 255 -34.60 83.34 -32.99
C LEU A 255 -33.88 83.51 -34.34
N LYS A 256 -33.28 82.43 -34.87
CA LYS A 256 -32.64 82.44 -36.20
C LYS A 256 -33.66 82.68 -37.31
N LEU A 257 -34.86 82.11 -37.22
CA LEU A 257 -35.96 82.36 -38.15
C LEU A 257 -36.43 83.82 -38.06
N LEU A 258 -36.63 84.36 -36.85
CA LEU A 258 -37.01 85.76 -36.66
C LEU A 258 -35.96 86.72 -37.22
N ARG A 259 -34.67 86.50 -36.95
CA ARG A 259 -33.56 87.27 -37.54
C ARG A 259 -33.56 87.20 -39.07
N LYS A 260 -33.89 86.04 -39.65
CA LYS A 260 -33.98 85.89 -41.11
C LYS A 260 -35.18 86.66 -41.68
N LYS A 261 -36.33 86.68 -41.00
CA LYS A 261 -37.50 87.51 -41.37
C LYS A 261 -37.15 88.99 -41.33
N LEU A 262 -36.57 89.49 -40.23
CA LEU A 262 -36.10 90.87 -40.09
C LEU A 262 -35.16 91.28 -41.22
N ARG A 263 -34.16 90.46 -41.55
CA ARG A 263 -33.27 90.74 -42.70
C ARG A 263 -34.00 90.77 -44.03
N ALA A 264 -35.01 89.91 -44.23
CA ALA A 264 -35.81 89.92 -45.44
C ALA A 264 -36.68 91.17 -45.52
N ASP A 265 -37.26 91.63 -44.41
CA ASP A 265 -38.02 92.88 -44.31
C ASP A 265 -37.11 94.11 -44.52
N GLU A 266 -35.90 94.12 -43.97
CA GLU A 266 -34.88 95.15 -44.22
C GLU A 266 -34.48 95.20 -45.71
N ILE A 267 -34.26 94.04 -46.34
CA ILE A 267 -33.98 93.96 -47.79
C ILE A 267 -35.19 94.43 -48.60
N LYS A 268 -36.42 94.08 -48.20
CA LYS A 268 -37.65 94.58 -48.83
C LYS A 268 -37.77 96.10 -48.72
N TYR A 269 -37.38 96.67 -47.58
CA TYR A 269 -37.34 98.11 -47.34
C TYR A 269 -36.22 98.81 -48.13
N LEU A 270 -35.07 98.15 -48.32
CA LEU A 270 -33.91 98.65 -49.06
C LEU A 270 -33.98 98.42 -50.59
N SER A 271 -34.82 97.50 -51.07
CA SER A 271 -34.99 97.15 -52.49
C SER A 271 -35.77 98.20 -53.30
N GLY A 272 -36.24 99.28 -52.67
CA GLY A 272 -36.72 100.45 -53.41
C GLY A 272 -37.85 100.17 -54.41
N GLU A 273 -38.90 99.48 -53.97
CA GLU A 273 -40.18 99.45 -54.68
C GLU A 273 -41.23 100.16 -53.82
N ASN A 274 -41.40 101.46 -54.09
CA ASN A 274 -42.48 102.27 -53.56
C ASN A 274 -43.81 101.75 -54.10
N GLN A 275 -44.60 101.10 -53.25
CA GLN A 275 -46.05 101.28 -53.30
C GLN A 275 -46.55 101.57 -51.89
N ALA A 276 -46.81 102.85 -51.66
CA ALA A 276 -47.63 103.32 -50.56
C ALA A 276 -49.00 102.65 -50.65
N THR A 277 -49.34 101.86 -49.65
CA THR A 277 -50.71 101.51 -49.29
C THR A 277 -50.91 102.00 -47.86
N TYR A 278 -51.79 102.99 -47.74
CA TYR A 278 -52.35 103.50 -46.49
C TYR A 278 -53.67 102.74 -46.27
N GLY A 279 -53.94 102.35 -45.00
CA GLY A 279 -55.18 101.71 -44.56
C GLY A 279 -55.10 100.18 -44.67
N ASP A 280 -55.49 99.38 -43.70
CA ASP A 280 -56.49 99.58 -42.65
C ASP A 280 -56.17 98.62 -41.49
N GLY A 281 -56.52 99.01 -40.27
CA GLY A 281 -56.48 98.10 -39.13
C GLY A 281 -57.76 97.28 -39.09
N GLU A 282 -57.63 95.98 -38.90
CA GLU A 282 -58.67 95.06 -38.42
C GLU A 282 -57.89 94.00 -37.60
N ASP A 283 -58.02 94.08 -36.28
CA ASP A 283 -58.85 93.18 -35.44
C ASP A 283 -57.94 92.03 -34.94
N ASP A 284 -57.39 92.10 -33.72
CA ASP A 284 -58.10 91.81 -32.46
C ASP A 284 -59.15 90.74 -32.68
N ASP A 285 -58.77 89.48 -32.41
CA ASP A 285 -59.61 88.39 -31.91
C ASP A 285 -58.77 87.10 -31.95
N ASP A 286 -58.21 86.73 -30.81
CA ASP A 286 -58.28 85.34 -30.34
C ASP A 286 -58.12 85.38 -28.82
N ASP A 287 -59.31 85.42 -28.22
CA ASP A 287 -59.66 85.01 -26.87
C ASP A 287 -58.78 83.87 -26.34
N ASP A 288 -58.28 84.03 -25.11
CA ASP A 288 -58.47 83.08 -24.02
C ASP A 288 -57.77 83.66 -22.78
N ASP A 289 -58.48 84.58 -22.12
CA ASP A 289 -58.25 84.92 -20.72
C ASP A 289 -59.05 83.92 -19.84
N ASP A 290 -58.47 83.69 -18.66
CA ASP A 290 -59.08 83.16 -17.43
C ASP A 290 -59.15 81.63 -17.27
N ASP A 291 -58.03 81.06 -16.79
CA ASP A 291 -58.09 80.15 -15.64
C ASP A 291 -57.15 80.66 -14.54
N GLU A 292 -57.78 81.19 -13.51
CA GLU A 292 -57.23 81.51 -12.19
C GLU A 292 -56.73 80.22 -11.52
N ASP A 293 -55.45 80.16 -11.13
CA ASP A 293 -55.02 79.31 -10.02
C ASP A 293 -54.03 80.13 -9.16
N ASP A 294 -54.57 80.66 -8.07
CA ASP A 294 -53.84 81.20 -6.93
C ASP A 294 -53.06 80.06 -6.24
N GLU A 295 -51.76 79.94 -6.52
CA GLU A 295 -50.84 79.24 -5.62
C GLU A 295 -50.13 80.26 -4.71
N GLU A 296 -50.57 80.26 -3.44
CA GLU A 296 -49.80 80.83 -2.34
C GLU A 296 -48.48 80.05 -2.15
N GLY A 297 -47.38 80.70 -2.53
CA GLY A 297 -46.02 80.27 -2.22
C GLY A 297 -45.26 81.42 -1.58
N ASP A 298 -45.29 81.45 -0.25
CA ASP A 298 -44.54 82.38 0.60
C ASP A 298 -43.04 82.24 0.33
N GLY A 299 -42.44 83.30 -0.20
CA GLY A 299 -41.02 83.44 -0.45
C GLY A 299 -40.42 84.35 0.61
N GLU A 300 -39.62 83.76 1.50
CA GLU A 300 -38.64 84.46 2.33
C GLU A 300 -37.23 84.10 1.83
N ASP A 301 -36.70 84.94 0.94
CA ASP A 301 -35.28 85.36 0.93
C ASP A 301 -35.11 86.27 2.18
N ASP A 302 -34.04 86.35 2.98
CA ASP A 302 -32.60 86.12 2.86
C ASP A 302 -32.09 85.82 4.30
N ASP A 303 -30.98 85.10 4.44
CA ASP A 303 -29.86 85.58 5.29
C ASP A 303 -28.62 84.69 5.09
N ASP A 304 -27.78 85.22 4.20
CA ASP A 304 -26.33 85.18 4.15
C ASP A 304 -25.67 85.10 5.55
N GLU A 305 -24.84 84.08 5.80
CA GLU A 305 -23.56 84.32 6.47
C GLU A 305 -22.48 83.33 6.01
N SER A 306 -21.33 83.95 5.74
CA SER A 306 -20.13 83.41 5.14
C SER A 306 -19.31 82.47 6.03
N SER A 307 -18.55 81.65 5.33
CA SER A 307 -17.34 80.94 5.75
C SER A 307 -16.36 81.77 6.58
N GLU A 308 -15.77 81.19 7.63
CA GLU A 308 -14.35 81.41 7.97
C GLU A 308 -13.70 80.12 8.51
N GLU A 309 -12.54 79.81 7.93
CA GLU A 309 -11.56 78.83 8.36
C GLU A 309 -10.76 79.39 9.55
N GLU A 310 -10.41 78.58 10.55
CA GLU A 310 -9.18 78.81 11.31
C GLU A 310 -8.50 77.47 11.68
N GLN A 311 -7.31 77.27 11.11
CA GLN A 311 -6.24 76.47 11.68
C GLN A 311 -5.45 77.39 12.64
N ASP A 312 -5.11 76.94 13.86
CA ASP A 312 -3.70 76.87 14.27
C ASP A 312 -3.47 76.23 15.65
N GLU A 313 -2.54 75.28 15.61
CA GLU A 313 -1.42 74.99 16.51
C GLU A 313 -1.51 75.25 18.04
N ARG A 314 -1.16 74.21 18.82
CA ARG A 314 -0.18 74.31 19.92
C ARG A 314 0.40 72.96 20.37
N GLU A 315 1.72 72.98 20.52
CA GLU A 315 2.67 71.90 20.82
C GLU A 315 2.70 71.36 22.27
N VAL A 316 2.96 70.04 22.36
CA VAL A 316 3.96 69.29 23.17
C VAL A 316 4.20 69.65 24.67
N LYS A 317 3.96 68.67 25.58
CA LYS A 317 5.00 67.98 26.42
C LYS A 317 4.45 66.97 27.46
N SER A 318 4.92 65.72 27.30
CA SER A 318 5.33 64.71 28.30
C SER A 318 4.65 64.60 29.69
N SER A 319 4.14 63.40 30.04
CA SER A 319 4.44 62.75 31.34
C SER A 319 3.98 61.28 31.42
N ALA A 320 4.93 60.42 31.81
CA ALA A 320 4.84 59.25 32.70
C ALA A 320 3.85 58.09 32.43
N ARG A 321 4.47 56.93 32.16
CA ARG A 321 3.98 55.56 32.47
C ARG A 321 3.61 55.40 33.96
N PRO A 322 2.73 54.44 34.30
CA PRO A 322 2.81 53.70 35.55
C PRO A 322 3.28 52.25 35.35
N ARG A 323 4.01 51.76 36.36
CA ARG A 323 4.49 50.39 36.55
C ARG A 323 3.65 49.70 37.64
N ALA A 324 3.40 48.41 37.41
CA ALA A 324 3.54 47.25 38.32
C ALA A 324 2.62 47.03 39.55
N ALA A 325 2.02 45.83 39.58
CA ALA A 325 1.93 44.84 40.69
C ALA A 325 1.20 43.59 40.11
N SER A 326 1.41 42.31 40.43
CA SER A 326 2.29 41.53 41.32
C SER A 326 2.14 40.02 40.98
N GLY A 327 3.07 39.16 41.43
CA GLY A 327 2.87 37.69 41.54
C GLY A 327 3.94 36.81 40.85
N ARG A 328 5.16 36.72 41.39
CA ARG A 328 5.70 35.68 42.31
C ARG A 328 5.91 34.27 41.72
N ARG A 329 7.20 33.92 41.58
CA ARG A 329 7.79 32.57 41.51
C ARG A 329 9.05 32.59 42.41
N PRO A 330 9.33 31.59 43.26
CA PRO A 330 10.54 31.59 44.07
C PRO A 330 11.59 30.60 43.53
N GLU A 331 12.82 31.07 43.40
CA GLU A 331 14.03 30.25 43.41
C GLU A 331 14.91 30.76 44.57
N GLY A 332 15.24 29.87 45.50
CA GLY A 332 16.09 30.15 46.64
C GLY A 332 17.52 29.66 46.39
N ARG A 333 18.49 30.56 46.51
CA ARG A 333 19.92 30.30 46.65
C ARG A 333 20.40 31.01 47.91
N THR A 334 21.02 30.28 48.83
CA THR A 334 21.85 30.85 49.90
C THR A 334 23.25 30.24 49.84
N THR A 335 24.22 31.11 50.10
CA THR A 335 25.66 30.88 50.20
C THR A 335 26.06 30.86 51.67
N THR A 336 27.04 30.02 52.03
CA THR A 336 28.10 30.08 53.08
C THR A 336 28.54 28.61 53.32
N THR A 337 29.77 28.15 53.56
CA THR A 337 31.08 28.71 53.93
C THR A 337 32.13 27.59 53.78
N ALA A 338 33.37 28.00 53.51
CA ALA A 338 34.68 27.34 53.69
C ALA A 338 34.79 25.90 54.23
N THR A 339 35.66 25.07 53.60
CA THR A 339 36.86 24.47 54.22
C THR A 339 37.72 23.75 53.17
N ALA A 340 39.02 23.71 53.46
CA ALA A 340 40.12 23.39 52.56
C ALA A 340 40.35 21.89 52.31
N SER A 341 40.95 21.54 51.17
CA SER A 341 42.21 20.77 51.09
C SER A 341 42.69 20.60 49.64
N LYS A 342 43.94 21.04 49.39
CA LYS A 342 44.85 20.63 48.29
C LYS A 342 45.21 19.13 48.45
N PRO A 343 45.81 18.40 47.47
CA PRO A 343 46.89 18.83 46.55
C PRO A 343 46.75 18.18 45.14
N ASN A 344 47.65 18.19 44.17
CA ASN A 344 48.95 18.81 43.90
C ASN A 344 49.06 18.87 42.35
N LEU A 345 49.70 19.91 41.80
CA LEU A 345 50.07 19.99 40.39
C LEU A 345 51.50 19.46 40.22
N ASN A 346 51.76 18.68 39.17
CA ASN A 346 53.08 18.59 38.56
C ASN A 346 52.99 18.31 37.04
N VAL A 347 53.21 19.38 36.26
CA VAL A 347 54.20 19.54 35.15
C VAL A 347 54.42 18.33 34.21
N ALA A 348 53.86 18.28 32.98
CA ALA A 348 54.30 18.87 31.68
C ALA A 348 54.88 17.78 30.71
N PRO A 349 55.19 18.07 29.42
CA PRO A 349 54.41 17.59 28.27
C PRO A 349 55.19 16.66 27.32
N SER A 350 54.51 15.91 26.46
CA SER A 350 55.16 15.27 25.29
C SER A 350 54.21 15.10 24.11
N ASN A 351 54.67 15.60 22.97
CA ASN A 351 54.17 15.40 21.62
C ASN A 351 53.81 13.95 21.31
N GLN A 352 52.68 13.73 20.65
CA GLN A 352 52.56 12.76 19.55
C GLN A 352 51.32 13.04 18.70
N LYS A 353 51.55 13.05 17.39
CA LYS A 353 50.60 13.20 16.29
C LYS A 353 49.97 11.82 15.99
N PRO A 354 48.71 11.74 15.56
CA PRO A 354 48.42 11.07 14.28
C PRO A 354 47.33 11.83 13.48
N GLN A 355 47.55 12.19 12.21
CA GLN A 355 47.25 11.45 10.98
C GLN A 355 45.79 10.96 10.79
N ILE A 356 45.07 11.67 9.88
CA ILE A 356 44.24 11.21 8.74
C ILE A 356 43.08 10.23 9.08
N ALA A 357 41.80 10.53 8.81
CA ALA A 357 41.21 10.42 7.47
C ALA A 357 39.81 11.05 7.33
N SER A 358 39.52 11.36 6.08
CA SER A 358 38.37 12.01 5.43
C SER A 358 36.99 11.47 5.80
N ARG A 359 36.02 12.40 5.92
CA ARG A 359 34.60 12.13 6.07
C ARG A 359 33.92 12.53 4.77
N GLU A 360 33.58 11.54 3.95
CA GLU A 360 32.76 11.71 2.76
C GLU A 360 31.29 11.52 3.14
N THR A 361 30.49 12.52 2.80
CA THR A 361 29.02 12.46 2.71
C THR A 361 28.64 12.08 1.28
N PRO A 362 27.66 11.20 1.08
CA PRO A 362 26.88 11.24 -0.16
C PRO A 362 25.46 11.77 0.08
N ASP A 363 25.15 12.86 -0.64
CA ASP A 363 23.80 13.28 -1.04
C ASP A 363 23.03 12.09 -1.65
N GLY A 364 21.73 11.89 -1.43
CA GLY A 364 20.66 12.82 -1.80
C GLY A 364 20.10 12.41 -3.16
N TYR A 365 19.11 11.51 -3.16
CA TYR A 365 18.22 11.30 -4.31
C TYR A 365 16.78 11.15 -3.83
N ASP A 366 15.98 12.15 -4.21
CA ASP A 366 14.54 12.14 -4.33
C ASP A 366 14.07 10.98 -5.22
N SER A 367 13.03 10.29 -4.79
CA SER A 367 12.04 9.68 -5.68
C SER A 367 10.73 9.52 -4.91
N ASP A 368 9.84 10.47 -5.15
CA ASP A 368 8.41 10.34 -4.90
C ASP A 368 7.85 9.21 -5.78
N GLU A 369 7.31 8.15 -5.17
CA GLU A 369 6.42 7.24 -5.89
C GLU A 369 5.22 6.91 -4.99
N TYR A 370 4.05 7.17 -5.57
CA TYR A 370 2.74 7.16 -4.95
C TYR A 370 2.35 5.74 -4.51
N GLY A 371 1.82 5.64 -3.29
CA GLY A 371 1.18 4.43 -2.80
C GLY A 371 -0.20 4.25 -3.43
N GLU A 372 -0.37 3.16 -4.18
CA GLU A 372 -1.68 2.60 -4.49
C GLU A 372 -2.03 1.56 -3.41
N SER A 373 -3.10 1.85 -2.69
CA SER A 373 -3.78 0.94 -1.77
C SER A 373 -4.83 0.15 -2.55
N GLU A 374 -4.58 -1.13 -2.80
CA GLU A 374 -5.62 -2.08 -3.21
C GLU A 374 -6.19 -2.75 -1.95
N GLU A 375 -7.47 -2.46 -1.69
CA GLU A 375 -8.30 -3.12 -0.69
C GLU A 375 -8.78 -4.46 -1.26
N GLU A 376 -8.20 -5.58 -0.82
CA GLU A 376 -8.80 -6.90 -1.00
C GLU A 376 -9.67 -7.27 0.21
N SER A 377 -10.97 -7.25 -0.02
CA SER A 377 -12.02 -7.78 0.83
C SER A 377 -12.03 -9.30 0.75
N SER A 378 -11.58 -9.98 1.81
CA SER A 378 -11.85 -11.40 2.04
C SER A 378 -13.01 -11.57 3.02
N ASN A 379 -14.18 -11.93 2.50
CA ASN A 379 -15.28 -12.46 3.30
C ASN A 379 -14.89 -13.87 3.78
N GLU A 380 -14.63 -14.00 5.09
CA GLU A 380 -14.62 -15.30 5.76
C GLU A 380 -16.00 -15.53 6.39
N ASP A 381 -16.76 -16.43 5.76
CA ASP A 381 -17.99 -16.99 6.29
C ASP A 381 -17.67 -17.85 7.52
N ASN A 382 -18.26 -17.44 8.64
CA ASN A 382 -18.17 -18.08 9.93
C ASN A 382 -19.27 -19.16 10.01
N GLU A 383 -18.96 -20.41 9.64
CA GLU A 383 -19.84 -21.56 9.90
C GLU A 383 -19.36 -22.27 11.19
N GLU A 384 -20.03 -21.95 12.30
CA GLU A 384 -19.95 -22.69 13.56
C GLU A 384 -20.60 -24.08 13.37
N GLU A 385 -19.78 -25.11 13.21
CA GLU A 385 -20.22 -26.50 13.23
C GLU A 385 -20.43 -26.96 14.68
N MET A 386 -21.70 -26.98 15.12
CA MET A 386 -22.13 -27.56 16.40
C MET A 386 -21.97 -29.09 16.37
N VAL A 387 -20.93 -29.60 17.01
CA VAL A 387 -20.77 -31.03 17.29
C VAL A 387 -21.74 -31.42 18.41
N MET A 388 -22.80 -32.14 18.04
CA MET A 388 -23.69 -32.83 18.99
C MET A 388 -23.02 -34.13 19.47
N ASP A 389 -22.65 -34.17 20.75
CA ASP A 389 -22.33 -35.40 21.46
C ASP A 389 -23.61 -36.25 21.60
N SER A 390 -23.68 -37.35 20.83
CA SER A 390 -24.65 -38.41 21.05
C SER A 390 -24.07 -39.44 22.01
N GLU A 391 -24.57 -39.43 23.25
CA GLU A 391 -24.43 -40.49 24.23
C GLU A 391 -25.00 -41.79 23.64
N ASN A 392 -24.13 -42.78 23.40
CA ASN A 392 -24.53 -44.17 23.16
C ASN A 392 -24.68 -44.86 24.52
N ASP A 393 -25.90 -44.87 25.02
CA ASP A 393 -26.39 -45.80 26.03
C ASP A 393 -27.02 -46.98 25.27
N ASP A 394 -26.37 -48.15 25.28
CA ASP A 394 -27.03 -49.47 25.24
C ASP A 394 -25.96 -50.58 25.17
N SER A 395 -25.67 -51.14 26.35
CA SER A 395 -25.05 -52.45 26.53
C SER A 395 -25.98 -53.28 27.40
N PHE A 396 -26.76 -54.17 26.75
CA PHE A 396 -27.23 -55.42 27.35
C PHE A 396 -27.12 -56.56 26.33
#